data_AF-A0A0P4WHR2-F1
#
_entry.id   AF-A0A0P4WHR2-F1
#
_cell.length_a   1.000
_cell.length_b   1.000
_cell.length_c   1.000
_cell.angle_alpha   90.00
_cell.angle_beta   90.00
_cell.angle_gamma   90.00
#
_symmetry.space_group_name_H-M   'P 1'
#
loop_
_entity.id
_entity.type
_entity.pdbx_description
1 polymer ?
#
loop_
_entity_poly.entity_id
_entity_poly.type
_entity_poly.pdbx_seq_one_letter_code
_entity_poly.pdbx_strand_id
1 'polypeptide(L)'
;MSLTTRYLLPLLYDIWPLLLPTFLVVLVSMLLYRRRNLHVSHAEDIRKTAAKRVIQFGDVGDSDDADQSDLVDPPHDEDVAHIRYQHDRLNIEESQRRADEFYHLMNNRRSIRFFSRDPVPRELVEKLVLTAGTGPSGAHTEPWSFVAVSDPDLKEQIRSIVEAEEEINYTKRMGRYRAGNTSILACNAVPCQVSAGALQMAPPRVHTCVPLPTEQTHADATLLPASFSKTIF
;
A
#
# COMPACT_ATOMS: atom_id res chain seq x y z
N MET A 1 -47.27 -67.15 19.33
CA MET A 1 -47.22 -65.95 18.46
C MET A 1 -47.52 -64.75 19.34
N SER A 2 -46.50 -63.97 19.70
CA SER A 2 -46.60 -62.95 20.75
C SER A 2 -47.52 -61.79 20.36
N LEU A 3 -48.30 -61.30 21.33
CA LEU A 3 -49.23 -60.17 21.20
C LEU A 3 -48.56 -58.85 20.74
N THR A 4 -47.23 -58.78 20.80
CA THR A 4 -46.44 -57.58 20.49
C THR A 4 -46.45 -57.21 19.02
N THR A 5 -46.62 -58.15 18.09
CA THR A 5 -46.54 -57.86 16.64
C THR A 5 -47.85 -57.33 16.05
N ARG A 6 -49.01 -57.51 16.72
CA ARG A 6 -50.32 -57.12 16.13
C ARG A 6 -50.69 -55.65 16.29
N TYR A 7 -50.10 -54.93 17.25
CA TYR A 7 -50.44 -53.53 17.51
C TYR A 7 -49.29 -52.54 17.27
N LEU A 8 -48.03 -53.02 17.25
CA LEU A 8 -46.87 -52.14 17.08
C LEU A 8 -46.65 -51.72 15.61
N LEU A 9 -46.89 -52.64 14.67
CA LEU A 9 -46.72 -52.42 13.23
C LEU A 9 -47.65 -51.33 12.63
N PRO A 10 -48.97 -51.30 12.91
CA PRO A 10 -49.84 -50.24 12.38
C PRO A 10 -49.55 -48.87 13.00
N LEU A 11 -49.22 -48.82 14.29
CA LEU A 11 -48.86 -47.58 14.98
C LEU A 11 -47.59 -46.94 14.39
N LEU A 12 -46.58 -47.76 14.06
CA LEU A 12 -45.36 -47.29 13.40
C LEU A 12 -45.63 -46.80 11.97
N TYR A 13 -46.55 -47.43 11.24
CA TYR A 13 -46.90 -47.04 9.87
C TYR A 13 -47.61 -45.68 9.81
N ASP A 14 -48.50 -45.39 10.77
CA ASP A 14 -49.21 -44.11 10.84
C ASP A 14 -48.30 -42.93 11.25
N ILE A 15 -47.25 -43.20 12.04
CA ILE A 15 -46.30 -42.18 12.51
C ILE A 15 -45.14 -41.96 11.52
N TRP A 16 -44.83 -42.96 10.69
CA TRP A 16 -43.79 -42.92 9.66
C TRP A 16 -43.84 -41.70 8.71
N PRO A 17 -44.99 -41.27 8.16
CA PRO A 17 -45.07 -40.10 7.27
C PRO A 17 -44.74 -38.76 7.95
N LEU A 18 -44.70 -38.70 9.29
CA LEU A 18 -44.28 -37.50 10.05
C LEU A 18 -42.80 -37.58 10.46
N LEU A 19 -42.29 -38.78 10.75
CA LEU A 19 -40.89 -38.99 11.14
C LEU A 19 -39.92 -38.92 9.96
N LEU A 20 -40.32 -39.40 8.79
CA LEU A 20 -39.45 -39.41 7.61
C LEU A 20 -39.09 -38.00 7.08
N PRO A 21 -40.04 -37.05 6.92
CA PRO A 21 -39.69 -35.69 6.47
C PRO A 21 -38.93 -34.90 7.54
N THR A 22 -39.25 -35.07 8.83
CA THR A 22 -38.50 -34.41 9.92
C THR A 22 -37.06 -34.91 10.00
N PHE A 23 -36.85 -36.21 9.85
CA PHE A 23 -35.51 -36.80 9.74
C PHE A 23 -34.75 -36.29 8.51
N LEU A 24 -35.41 -36.18 7.35
CA LEU A 24 -34.81 -35.62 6.13
C LEU A 24 -34.39 -34.16 6.30
N VAL A 25 -35.23 -33.32 6.93
CA VAL A 25 -34.90 -31.91 7.19
C VAL A 25 -33.72 -31.78 8.15
N VAL A 26 -33.67 -32.60 9.21
CA VAL A 26 -32.54 -32.62 10.15
C VAL A 26 -31.27 -33.12 9.45
N LEU A 27 -31.37 -34.18 8.63
CA LEU A 27 -30.23 -34.72 7.87
C LEU A 27 -29.68 -33.68 6.89
N VAL A 28 -30.54 -33.03 6.09
CA VAL A 28 -30.14 -31.97 5.15
C VAL A 28 -29.55 -30.78 5.90
N SER A 29 -30.17 -30.34 7.00
CA SER A 29 -29.63 -29.25 7.82
C SER A 29 -28.27 -29.60 8.41
N MET A 30 -28.08 -30.83 8.87
CA MET A 30 -26.80 -31.33 9.39
C MET A 30 -25.74 -31.43 8.28
N LEU A 31 -26.11 -31.87 7.08
CA LEU A 31 -25.22 -31.93 5.92
C LEU A 31 -24.82 -30.53 5.43
N LEU A 32 -25.75 -29.58 5.39
CA LEU A 32 -25.47 -28.17 5.07
C LEU A 32 -24.60 -27.52 6.14
N TYR A 33 -24.87 -27.77 7.43
CA TYR A 33 -24.05 -27.28 8.54
C TYR A 33 -22.63 -27.86 8.49
N ARG A 34 -22.49 -29.18 8.25
CA ARG A 34 -21.19 -29.83 8.06
C ARG A 34 -20.44 -29.29 6.85
N ARG A 35 -21.12 -29.11 5.71
CA ARG A 35 -20.50 -28.55 4.48
C ARG A 35 -20.00 -27.12 4.70
N ARG A 36 -20.80 -26.28 5.39
CA ARG A 36 -20.42 -24.91 5.73
C ARG A 36 -19.22 -24.90 6.69
N ASN A 37 -19.25 -25.70 7.74
CA ASN A 37 -18.13 -25.76 8.70
C ASN A 37 -16.86 -26.35 8.08
N LEU A 38 -16.96 -27.29 7.14
CA LEU A 38 -15.79 -27.81 6.41
C LEU A 38 -15.17 -26.72 5.51
N HIS A 39 -16.00 -25.90 4.86
CA HIS A 39 -15.52 -24.77 4.05
C HIS A 39 -14.90 -23.67 4.91
N VAL A 40 -15.47 -23.40 6.10
CA VAL A 40 -14.86 -22.49 7.09
C VAL A 40 -13.52 -23.04 7.59
N SER A 41 -13.45 -24.34 7.90
CA SER A 41 -12.20 -24.99 8.32
C SER A 41 -11.13 -24.92 7.23
N HIS A 42 -11.48 -25.22 5.98
CA HIS A 42 -10.52 -25.16 4.86
C HIS A 42 -10.06 -23.74 4.56
N ALA A 43 -10.96 -22.75 4.62
CA ALA A 43 -10.60 -21.34 4.49
C ALA A 43 -9.72 -20.86 5.65
N GLU A 44 -9.95 -21.35 6.86
CA GLU A 44 -9.13 -21.07 8.04
C GLU A 44 -7.75 -21.74 7.93
N ASP A 45 -7.67 -22.95 7.39
CA ASP A 45 -6.41 -23.66 7.14
C ASP A 45 -5.59 -22.98 6.03
N ILE A 46 -6.23 -22.52 4.96
CA ILE A 46 -5.58 -21.70 3.91
C ILE A 46 -5.07 -20.40 4.51
N ARG A 47 -5.87 -19.72 5.35
CA ARG A 47 -5.47 -18.48 6.03
C ARG A 47 -4.31 -18.70 6.99
N LYS A 48 -4.32 -19.80 7.77
CA LYS A 48 -3.23 -20.19 8.67
C LYS A 48 -1.97 -20.55 7.90
N THR A 49 -2.09 -21.25 6.78
CA THR A 49 -0.95 -21.62 5.92
C THR A 49 -0.36 -20.39 5.22
N ALA A 50 -1.20 -19.47 4.74
CA ALA A 50 -0.77 -18.20 4.17
C ALA A 50 -0.12 -17.30 5.23
N ALA A 51 -0.72 -17.16 6.42
CA ALA A 51 -0.13 -16.44 7.54
C ALA A 51 1.21 -17.05 7.98
N LYS A 52 1.31 -18.39 8.06
CA LYS A 52 2.57 -19.09 8.36
C LYS A 52 3.63 -18.84 7.30
N ARG A 53 3.27 -18.78 6.02
CA ARG A 53 4.19 -18.50 4.91
C ARG A 53 4.62 -17.02 4.87
N VAL A 54 3.75 -16.10 5.30
CA VAL A 54 4.06 -14.67 5.48
C VAL A 54 4.98 -14.47 6.69
N ILE A 55 4.71 -15.13 7.81
CA ILE A 55 5.59 -15.14 8.99
C ILE A 55 6.95 -15.74 8.62
N GLN A 56 7.01 -16.82 7.83
CA GLN A 56 8.28 -17.43 7.42
C GLN A 56 9.20 -16.52 6.58
N PHE A 57 8.67 -15.46 5.94
CA PHE A 57 9.47 -14.47 5.20
C PHE A 57 9.90 -13.26 6.05
N GLY A 58 9.53 -13.21 7.34
CA GLY A 58 9.77 -12.05 8.20
C GLY A 58 9.69 -12.32 9.70
N ASP A 59 10.00 -13.55 10.15
CA ASP A 59 10.09 -13.88 11.57
C ASP A 59 11.53 -13.65 12.05
N VAL A 60 11.88 -12.37 12.26
CA VAL A 60 12.75 -12.04 13.38
C VAL A 60 11.79 -12.00 14.57
N GLY A 61 11.68 -13.13 15.25
CA GLY A 61 10.74 -13.31 16.34
C GLY A 61 10.99 -12.30 17.45
N ASP A 62 9.93 -11.61 17.85
CA ASP A 62 9.85 -10.85 19.09
C ASP A 62 9.65 -11.87 20.23
N SER A 63 10.73 -12.55 20.61
CA SER A 63 10.78 -13.36 21.82
C SER A 63 11.47 -12.54 22.90
N ASP A 64 10.67 -11.91 23.76
CA ASP A 64 11.09 -11.14 24.95
C ASP A 64 11.80 -12.00 26.04
N ASP A 65 12.15 -13.25 25.75
CA ASP A 65 12.88 -14.17 26.65
C ASP A 65 14.07 -14.86 25.95
N ALA A 66 14.66 -14.23 24.93
CA ALA A 66 15.96 -14.67 24.42
C ALA A 66 17.04 -14.25 25.42
N ASP A 67 17.79 -15.25 25.91
CA ASP A 67 19.00 -15.08 26.72
C ASP A 67 19.89 -14.01 26.05
N GLN A 68 19.94 -12.81 26.66
CA GLN A 68 20.60 -11.63 26.11
C GLN A 68 22.13 -11.73 26.18
N SER A 69 22.64 -12.96 26.28
CA SER A 69 24.05 -13.34 26.31
C SER A 69 24.56 -13.80 24.93
N ASP A 70 23.66 -14.10 23.97
CA ASP A 70 24.00 -14.53 22.61
C ASP A 70 23.76 -13.46 21.53
N LEU A 71 23.34 -12.24 21.93
CA LEU A 71 23.41 -11.08 21.05
C LEU A 71 24.88 -10.75 20.83
N VAL A 72 25.45 -11.30 19.74
CA VAL A 72 26.70 -10.79 19.19
C VAL A 72 26.43 -9.33 18.87
N ASP A 73 27.00 -8.42 19.67
CA ASP A 73 26.98 -7.00 19.35
C ASP A 73 27.40 -6.87 17.88
N PRO A 74 26.59 -6.21 17.03
CA PRO A 74 27.03 -5.92 15.68
C PRO A 74 28.39 -5.26 15.82
N PRO A 75 29.41 -5.66 15.04
CA PRO A 75 30.77 -5.18 15.21
C PRO A 75 30.70 -3.68 15.45
N HIS A 76 31.01 -3.26 16.67
CA HIS A 76 31.11 -1.85 16.96
C HIS A 76 32.15 -1.38 15.96
N ASP A 77 31.74 -0.53 15.03
CA ASP A 77 32.62 0.10 14.07
C ASP A 77 33.48 1.11 14.87
N GLU A 78 34.26 0.59 15.80
CA GLU A 78 35.37 1.26 16.45
C GLU A 78 36.34 1.55 15.31
N ASP A 79 36.36 2.83 14.91
CA ASP A 79 37.26 3.44 13.94
C ASP A 79 36.74 3.61 12.49
N VAL A 80 35.47 3.98 12.28
CA VAL A 80 35.15 4.73 11.05
C VAL A 80 35.82 6.10 11.13
N ALA A 81 36.94 6.24 10.42
CA ALA A 81 37.70 7.49 10.40
C ALA A 81 36.85 8.64 9.83
N HIS A 82 36.71 9.72 10.60
CA HIS A 82 36.09 10.94 10.10
C HIS A 82 37.00 11.59 9.06
N ILE A 83 36.51 11.70 7.82
CA ILE A 83 37.21 12.37 6.73
C ILE A 83 36.73 13.83 6.60
N ARG A 84 37.62 14.73 6.18
CA ARG A 84 37.24 16.12 5.89
C ARG A 84 36.29 16.13 4.68
N TYR A 85 35.09 16.67 4.88
CA TYR A 85 34.15 16.92 3.80
C TYR A 85 34.69 18.00 2.84
N GLN A 86 34.81 17.65 1.56
CA GLN A 86 35.22 18.55 0.49
C GLN A 86 34.00 18.85 -0.38
N HIS A 87 33.71 20.13 -0.60
CA HIS A 87 32.63 20.57 -1.46
C HIS A 87 32.99 21.87 -2.18
N ASP A 88 32.43 22.04 -3.37
CA ASP A 88 32.55 23.28 -4.13
C ASP A 88 31.52 24.28 -3.62
N ARG A 89 32.00 25.37 -3.02
CA ARG A 89 31.13 26.46 -2.55
C ARG A 89 30.73 27.35 -3.72
N LEU A 90 29.44 27.36 -4.04
CA LEU A 90 28.86 28.24 -5.05
C LEU A 90 28.66 29.66 -4.49
N ASN A 91 28.71 30.67 -5.36
CA ASN A 91 28.27 32.02 -5.01
C ASN A 91 26.73 32.08 -4.96
N ILE A 92 26.18 33.16 -4.39
CA ILE A 92 24.74 33.28 -4.17
C ILE A 92 23.96 33.32 -5.49
N GLU A 93 24.45 34.05 -6.49
CA GLU A 93 23.79 34.19 -7.79
C GLU A 93 23.69 32.85 -8.54
N GLU A 94 24.78 32.08 -8.57
CA GLU A 94 24.81 30.75 -9.17
C GLU A 94 23.96 29.75 -8.36
N SER A 95 23.96 29.85 -7.03
CA SER A 95 23.09 29.03 -6.18
C SER A 95 21.62 29.30 -6.48
N GLN A 96 21.24 30.57 -6.64
CA GLN A 96 19.89 30.98 -6.98
C GLN A 96 19.49 30.45 -8.37
N ARG A 97 20.36 30.63 -9.37
CA ARG A 97 20.14 30.12 -10.73
C ARG A 97 19.86 28.62 -10.75
N ARG A 98 20.69 27.82 -10.07
CA ARG A 98 20.51 26.35 -10.01
C ARG A 98 19.25 25.95 -9.25
N ALA A 99 18.91 26.67 -8.18
CA ALA A 99 17.69 26.43 -7.43
C ALA A 99 16.44 26.67 -8.31
N ASP A 100 16.43 27.76 -9.07
CA ASP A 100 15.33 28.11 -9.97
C ASP A 100 15.20 27.08 -11.12
N GLU A 101 16.32 26.69 -11.74
CA GLU A 101 16.34 25.64 -12.78
C GLU A 101 15.81 24.30 -12.25
N PHE A 102 16.27 23.89 -11.07
CA PHE A 102 15.82 22.65 -10.46
C PHE A 102 14.34 22.72 -10.04
N TYR A 103 13.89 23.86 -9.52
CA TYR A 103 12.47 24.08 -9.24
C TYR A 103 11.62 23.92 -10.49
N HIS A 104 11.99 24.56 -11.60
CA HIS A 104 11.26 24.45 -12.86
C HIS A 104 11.26 23.02 -13.40
N LEU A 105 12.40 22.32 -13.33
CA LEU A 105 12.50 20.90 -13.70
C LEU A 105 11.52 20.05 -12.88
N MET A 106 11.55 20.18 -11.55
CA MET A 106 10.74 19.36 -10.65
C MET A 106 9.26 19.72 -10.67
N ASN A 107 8.91 20.99 -10.89
CA ASN A 107 7.53 21.46 -11.01
C ASN A 107 6.83 20.90 -12.26
N ASN A 108 7.61 20.58 -13.31
CA ASN A 108 7.09 19.92 -14.51
C ASN A 108 6.79 18.43 -14.30
N ARG A 109 7.28 17.81 -13.22
CA ARG A 109 7.03 16.38 -12.94
C ARG A 109 5.57 16.14 -12.59
N ARG A 110 4.92 15.27 -13.36
CA ARG A 110 3.54 14.80 -13.11
C ARG A 110 3.53 13.30 -12.88
N SER A 111 2.63 12.82 -12.03
CA SER A 111 2.37 11.38 -11.92
C SER A 111 1.51 10.94 -13.11
N ILE A 112 2.15 10.29 -14.08
CA ILE A 112 1.50 9.77 -15.29
C ILE A 112 1.01 8.34 -15.03
N ARG A 113 -0.17 8.01 -15.55
CA ARG A 113 -0.81 6.69 -15.38
C ARG A 113 -1.01 5.93 -16.69
N PHE A 114 -0.58 6.52 -17.81
CA PHE A 114 -0.65 5.94 -19.15
C PHE A 114 0.77 5.92 -19.71
N PHE A 115 1.31 4.73 -19.93
CA PHE A 115 2.70 4.52 -20.35
C PHE A 115 2.75 3.96 -21.77
N SER A 116 3.77 4.36 -22.54
CA SER A 116 4.08 3.72 -23.82
C SER A 116 4.61 2.30 -23.61
N ARG A 117 4.55 1.47 -24.65
CA ARG A 117 5.17 0.14 -24.69
C ARG A 117 6.63 0.18 -25.12
N ASP A 118 7.14 1.35 -25.48
CA ASP A 118 8.51 1.52 -25.94
C ASP A 118 9.51 1.07 -24.85
N PRO A 119 10.54 0.29 -25.20
CA PRO A 119 11.51 -0.17 -24.23
C PRO A 119 12.39 0.98 -23.73
N VAL A 120 12.75 0.94 -22.44
CA VAL A 120 13.70 1.86 -21.82
C VAL A 120 15.06 1.17 -21.71
N PRO A 121 16.18 1.82 -22.06
CA PRO A 121 17.52 1.25 -21.89
C PRO A 121 17.79 0.84 -20.43
N ARG A 122 18.33 -0.36 -20.24
CA ARG A 122 18.62 -0.91 -18.92
C ARG A 122 19.59 -0.04 -18.11
N GLU A 123 20.65 0.45 -18.75
CA GLU A 123 21.67 1.30 -18.11
C GLU A 123 21.05 2.58 -17.49
N LEU A 124 20.00 3.11 -18.12
CA LEU A 124 19.29 4.28 -17.59
C LEU A 124 18.55 3.94 -16.30
N VAL A 125 17.85 2.79 -16.27
CA VAL A 125 17.16 2.31 -15.06
C VAL A 125 18.16 2.06 -13.94
N GLU A 126 19.29 1.42 -14.24
CA GLU A 126 20.36 1.19 -13.26
C GLU A 126 20.91 2.50 -12.70
N LYS A 127 21.12 3.51 -13.55
CA LYS A 127 21.57 4.83 -13.08
C LYS A 127 20.57 5.47 -12.12
N LEU A 128 19.28 5.39 -12.41
CA LEU A 128 18.23 5.92 -11.55
C LEU A 128 18.17 5.20 -10.20
N VAL A 129 18.36 3.88 -10.18
CA VAL A 129 18.43 3.09 -8.94
C VAL A 129 19.65 3.47 -8.11
N LEU A 130 20.82 3.62 -8.75
CA LEU A 130 22.03 4.11 -8.06
C LEU A 130 21.82 5.49 -7.46
N THR A 131 21.17 6.41 -8.17
CA THR A 131 20.81 7.74 -7.64
C THR A 131 19.85 7.64 -6.45
N ALA A 132 18.88 6.74 -6.46
CA ALA A 132 17.99 6.54 -5.32
C ALA A 132 18.75 6.01 -4.08
N GLY A 133 19.75 5.16 -4.30
CA GLY A 133 20.61 4.61 -3.24
C GLY A 133 21.50 5.64 -2.53
N THR A 134 21.67 6.86 -3.08
CA THR A 134 22.41 7.92 -2.38
C THR A 134 21.56 8.66 -1.32
N GLY A 135 20.33 8.21 -1.07
CA GLY A 135 19.49 8.75 -0.01
C GLY A 135 20.13 8.49 1.38
N PRO A 136 19.91 9.35 2.38
CA PRO A 136 20.36 9.06 3.73
C PRO A 136 19.50 7.96 4.37
N SER A 137 20.10 7.15 5.24
CA SER A 137 19.39 6.14 6.03
C SER A 137 19.76 6.22 7.51
N GLY A 138 18.81 5.89 8.39
CA GLY A 138 19.05 5.82 9.83
C GLY A 138 20.16 4.80 10.12
N ALA A 139 21.16 5.21 10.91
CA ALA A 139 22.34 4.41 11.23
C ALA A 139 23.02 3.77 10.01
N HIS A 140 22.97 4.42 8.84
CA HIS A 140 23.53 3.91 7.57
C HIS A 140 23.07 2.48 7.20
N THR A 141 21.85 2.10 7.59
CA THR A 141 21.32 0.73 7.35
C THR A 141 20.94 0.41 5.91
N GLU A 142 20.77 1.42 5.05
CA GLU A 142 20.36 1.28 3.64
C GLU A 142 19.23 0.24 3.42
N PRO A 143 18.08 0.36 4.12
CA PRO A 143 17.08 -0.71 4.24
C PRO A 143 16.17 -0.82 3.01
N TRP A 144 16.70 -0.61 1.80
CA TRP A 144 15.95 -0.62 0.55
C TRP A 144 16.39 -1.77 -0.37
N SER A 145 15.41 -2.35 -1.06
CA SER A 145 15.63 -3.30 -2.15
C SER A 145 14.82 -2.86 -3.37
N PHE A 146 15.50 -2.63 -4.48
CA PHE A 146 14.87 -2.22 -5.74
C PHE A 146 14.69 -3.44 -6.65
N VAL A 147 13.44 -3.79 -6.94
CA VAL A 147 13.10 -4.93 -7.81
C VAL A 147 12.65 -4.40 -9.18
N ALA A 148 13.47 -4.61 -10.22
CA ALA A 148 13.15 -4.23 -11.59
C ALA A 148 12.58 -5.44 -12.35
N VAL A 149 11.39 -5.29 -12.93
CA VAL A 149 10.69 -6.37 -13.65
C VAL A 149 10.47 -5.98 -15.11
N SER A 150 11.13 -6.70 -16.03
CA SER A 150 10.94 -6.52 -17.48
C SER A 150 10.07 -7.59 -18.12
N ASP A 151 10.03 -8.79 -17.53
CA ASP A 151 9.30 -9.95 -18.05
C ASP A 151 7.79 -9.67 -18.19
N PRO A 152 7.20 -9.80 -19.40
CA PRO A 152 5.79 -9.50 -19.62
C PRO A 152 4.85 -10.42 -18.83
N ASP A 153 5.16 -11.70 -18.71
CA ASP A 153 4.30 -12.68 -18.03
C ASP A 153 4.23 -12.39 -16.54
N LEU A 154 5.39 -12.13 -15.90
CA LEU A 154 5.44 -11.72 -14.50
C LEU A 154 4.71 -10.38 -14.25
N LYS A 155 4.81 -9.41 -15.16
CA LYS A 155 4.05 -8.15 -15.04
C LYS A 155 2.54 -8.37 -15.09
N GLU A 156 2.06 -9.28 -15.94
CA GLU A 156 0.63 -9.58 -16.04
C GLU A 156 0.12 -10.29 -14.78
N GLN A 157 0.93 -11.18 -14.19
CA GLN A 157 0.61 -11.81 -12.91
C GLN A 157 0.52 -10.79 -11.77
N ILE A 158 1.51 -9.88 -11.66
CA ILE A 158 1.49 -8.79 -10.68
C ILE A 158 0.25 -7.92 -10.87
N ARG A 159 -0.05 -7.54 -12.11
CA ARG A 159 -1.23 -6.74 -12.45
C ARG A 159 -2.52 -7.41 -11.97
N SER A 160 -2.70 -8.68 -12.27
CA SER A 160 -3.90 -9.44 -11.89
C SER A 160 -4.13 -9.45 -10.38
N ILE A 161 -3.06 -9.59 -9.59
CA ILE A 161 -3.11 -9.57 -8.12
C ILE A 161 -3.49 -8.18 -7.62
N VAL A 162 -2.86 -7.13 -8.17
CA VAL A 162 -3.10 -5.74 -7.74
C VAL A 162 -4.53 -5.29 -8.08
N GLU A 163 -5.03 -5.59 -9.29
CA GLU A 163 -6.40 -5.23 -9.69
C GLU A 163 -7.45 -5.90 -8.79
N ALA A 164 -7.27 -7.17 -8.45
CA ALA A 164 -8.17 -7.89 -7.53
C ALA A 164 -8.17 -7.31 -6.11
N GLU A 165 -6.99 -6.96 -5.57
CA GLU A 165 -6.89 -6.35 -4.24
C GLU A 165 -7.43 -4.91 -4.23
N GLU A 166 -7.22 -4.14 -5.29
CA GLU A 166 -7.78 -2.79 -5.41
C GLU A 166 -9.30 -2.81 -5.53
N GLU A 167 -9.89 -3.79 -6.22
CA GLU A 167 -11.35 -3.92 -6.25
C GLU A 167 -11.93 -4.08 -4.84
N ILE A 168 -11.32 -4.93 -4.01
CA ILE A 168 -11.70 -5.10 -2.61
C ILE A 168 -11.44 -3.82 -1.83
N ASN A 169 -10.34 -3.13 -2.12
CA ASN A 169 -9.97 -1.88 -1.47
C ASN A 169 -11.02 -0.80 -1.71
N TYR A 170 -11.40 -0.53 -2.95
CA TYR A 170 -12.40 0.49 -3.30
C TYR A 170 -13.82 0.13 -2.84
N THR A 171 -14.19 -1.14 -2.87
CA THR A 171 -15.56 -1.56 -2.52
C THR A 171 -15.79 -1.74 -1.03
N LYS A 172 -14.77 -2.13 -0.27
CA LYS A 172 -14.93 -2.55 1.15
C LYS A 172 -14.01 -1.86 2.13
N ARG A 173 -12.72 -1.66 1.80
CA ARG A 173 -11.70 -1.22 2.78
C ARG A 173 -11.56 0.30 2.85
N MET A 174 -11.65 0.98 1.71
CA MET A 174 -11.62 2.43 1.64
C MET A 174 -12.98 3.00 2.02
N GLY A 175 -13.05 3.61 3.20
CA GLY A 175 -14.23 4.38 3.61
C GLY A 175 -14.55 5.51 2.63
N ARG A 176 -15.81 5.98 2.66
CA ARG A 176 -16.35 6.98 1.72
C ARG A 176 -15.50 8.24 1.54
N TYR A 177 -14.82 8.71 2.59
CA TYR A 177 -13.93 9.88 2.51
C TYR A 177 -12.68 9.63 1.65
N ARG A 178 -12.02 8.48 1.83
CA ARG A 178 -10.81 8.12 1.06
C ARG A 178 -11.16 7.81 -0.40
N ALA A 179 -12.26 7.10 -0.62
CA ALA A 179 -12.78 6.84 -1.97
C ALA A 179 -13.25 8.14 -2.68
N GLY A 180 -13.80 9.10 -1.94
CA GLY A 180 -14.18 10.41 -2.48
C GLY A 180 -12.98 11.22 -2.96
N ASN A 181 -11.87 11.24 -2.22
CA ASN A 181 -10.68 11.99 -2.60
C ASN A 181 -9.93 11.38 -3.80
N THR A 182 -10.00 10.07 -4.02
CA THR A 182 -9.39 9.41 -5.20
C THR A 182 -10.17 9.66 -6.49
N SER A 183 -11.46 10.01 -6.40
CA SER A 183 -12.28 10.35 -7.58
C SER A 183 -11.73 11.56 -8.35
N ILE A 184 -11.12 12.52 -7.66
CA ILE A 184 -10.48 13.72 -8.26
C ILE A 184 -9.28 13.32 -9.13
N LEU A 185 -8.66 12.19 -8.84
CA LEU A 185 -7.51 11.66 -9.58
C LEU A 185 -7.93 10.74 -10.74
N ALA A 186 -9.25 10.50 -10.91
CA ALA A 186 -9.80 9.52 -11.84
C ALA A 186 -9.14 8.13 -11.71
N CYS A 187 -8.78 7.74 -10.48
CA CYS A 187 -8.27 6.41 -10.18
C CYS A 187 -9.43 5.46 -9.86
N ASN A 188 -9.46 4.31 -10.50
CA ASN A 188 -10.43 3.25 -10.29
C ASN A 188 -9.74 1.88 -10.20
N ALA A 189 -10.42 0.91 -9.57
CA ALA A 189 -9.92 -0.46 -9.39
C ALA A 189 -9.76 -1.24 -10.70
N VAL A 190 -10.48 -0.82 -11.75
CA VAL A 190 -10.47 -1.41 -13.10
C VAL A 190 -9.92 -0.37 -14.05
N PRO A 191 -9.08 -0.72 -15.04
CA PRO A 191 -8.51 0.23 -15.97
C PRO A 191 -9.59 1.14 -16.56
N CYS A 192 -9.36 2.44 -16.42
CA CYS A 192 -10.11 3.50 -17.06
C CYS A 192 -10.14 3.26 -18.58
N GLN A 193 -11.21 2.61 -19.06
CA GLN A 193 -11.65 2.74 -20.43
C GLN A 193 -12.20 4.15 -20.60
N VAL A 194 -11.37 4.99 -21.25
CA VAL A 194 -11.69 6.20 -21.99
C VAL A 194 -13.05 6.83 -21.67
N SER A 195 -13.08 7.84 -20.79
CA SER A 195 -13.96 8.98 -21.05
C SER A 195 -13.17 10.28 -20.88
N ALA A 196 -13.06 11.00 -22.00
CA ALA A 196 -12.43 12.29 -22.10
C ALA A 196 -13.29 13.32 -21.35
N GLY A 197 -12.84 13.72 -20.17
CA GLY A 197 -13.41 14.83 -19.41
C GLY A 197 -12.27 15.71 -18.88
N ALA A 198 -12.22 16.95 -19.36
CA ALA A 198 -11.14 17.90 -19.11
C ALA A 198 -10.83 18.09 -17.62
N LEU A 199 -9.58 17.88 -17.22
CA LEU A 199 -9.07 18.27 -15.90
C LEU A 199 -8.40 19.64 -15.99
N GLN A 200 -9.08 20.65 -15.46
CA GLN A 200 -8.53 21.97 -15.20
C GLN A 200 -7.44 21.85 -14.12
N MET A 201 -6.19 22.18 -14.47
CA MET A 201 -5.08 22.21 -13.52
C MET A 201 -5.14 23.49 -12.68
N ALA A 202 -5.41 23.37 -11.38
CA ALA A 202 -5.18 24.45 -10.43
C ALA A 202 -3.69 24.48 -10.02
N PRO A 203 -3.05 25.66 -9.94
CA PRO A 203 -1.65 25.76 -9.51
C PRO A 203 -1.49 25.35 -8.04
N PRO A 204 -0.31 24.81 -7.64
CA PRO A 204 -0.04 24.45 -6.26
C PRO A 204 -0.11 25.68 -5.36
N ARG A 205 -0.82 25.58 -4.23
CA ARG A 205 -0.73 26.56 -3.15
C ARG A 205 0.61 26.37 -2.45
N VAL A 206 1.52 27.31 -2.66
CA VAL A 206 2.71 27.45 -1.83
C VAL A 206 2.24 28.01 -0.48
N HIS A 207 2.27 27.18 0.56
CA HIS A 207 2.21 27.68 1.92
C HIS A 207 3.60 28.24 2.22
N THR A 208 3.75 29.57 2.13
CA THR A 208 4.93 30.25 2.65
C THR A 208 5.05 29.92 4.13
N CYS A 209 6.21 29.42 4.56
CA CYS A 209 6.56 29.35 5.98
C CYS A 209 6.36 30.75 6.58
N VAL A 210 5.35 30.89 7.43
CA VAL A 210 5.20 32.06 8.28
C VAL A 210 6.40 32.02 9.23
N PRO A 211 7.29 33.03 9.24
CA PRO A 211 8.38 33.06 10.19
C PRO A 211 7.79 33.08 11.61
N LEU A 212 8.34 32.25 12.49
CA LEU A 212 8.05 32.29 13.92
C LEU A 212 8.36 33.71 14.44
N PRO A 213 7.50 34.31 15.29
CA PRO A 213 7.73 35.65 15.78
C PRO A 213 8.98 35.66 16.65
N THR A 214 10.06 36.26 16.14
CA THR A 214 11.19 36.71 16.95
C THR A 214 10.76 37.89 17.80
N GLU A 215 11.22 37.86 19.04
CA GLU A 215 11.03 38.84 20.12
C GLU A 215 10.89 40.30 19.66
N GLN A 216 9.93 40.97 20.31
CA GLN A 216 9.64 42.38 20.19
C GLN A 216 10.90 43.23 20.39
N THR A 217 11.28 43.99 19.37
CA THR A 217 11.97 45.28 19.55
C THR A 217 11.31 46.33 18.66
N HIS A 218 11.18 47.51 19.24
CA HIS A 218 10.30 48.61 18.88
C HIS A 218 10.55 49.26 17.50
N ALA A 219 9.44 49.71 16.91
CA ALA A 219 9.24 50.90 16.06
C ALA A 219 10.15 51.12 14.82
N ASP A 220 9.58 51.03 13.61
CA ASP A 220 9.03 52.22 12.93
C ASP A 220 8.31 51.85 11.62
N ALA A 221 7.22 52.56 11.34
CA ALA A 221 6.31 52.34 10.22
C ALA A 221 6.66 53.23 9.03
N THR A 222 6.80 52.67 7.82
CA THR A 222 6.58 53.40 6.55
C THR A 222 6.29 52.45 5.36
N LEU A 223 5.03 52.44 4.91
CA LEU A 223 4.49 52.39 3.53
C LEU A 223 5.24 51.63 2.41
N LEU A 224 4.59 50.65 1.77
CA LEU A 224 3.89 50.78 0.45
C LEU A 224 3.43 49.40 -0.11
N PRO A 225 2.36 49.35 -0.93
CA PRO A 225 1.80 48.13 -1.51
C PRO A 225 2.30 47.88 -2.94
N ALA A 226 2.51 46.62 -3.34
CA ALA A 226 2.73 46.27 -4.74
C ALA A 226 1.96 45.01 -5.12
N SER A 227 0.85 45.27 -5.82
CA SER A 227 0.12 44.37 -6.72
C SER A 227 1.07 43.63 -7.66
N PHE A 228 0.91 42.32 -7.83
CA PHE A 228 1.43 41.60 -8.99
C PHE A 228 0.32 40.78 -9.66
N SER A 229 -0.05 41.27 -10.83
CA SER A 229 -1.03 40.70 -11.75
C SER A 229 -0.47 39.44 -12.43
N LYS A 230 -1.28 38.39 -12.50
CA LYS A 230 -1.04 37.19 -13.31
C LYS A 230 -1.23 37.54 -14.79
N THR A 231 -0.28 37.17 -15.64
CA THR A 231 -0.53 36.99 -17.07
C THR A 231 0.06 35.65 -17.48
N ILE A 232 -0.84 34.75 -17.91
CA ILE A 232 -0.57 33.40 -18.38
C ILE A 232 -0.61 33.48 -19.91
N PHE A 233 0.42 32.94 -20.57
CA PHE A 233 0.31 32.35 -21.91
C PHE A 233 0.56 30.86 -21.75
#